data_AF-A0A7Z8K006-F1
#
_entry.id   AF-A0A7Z8K006-F1
#
_cell.length_a   1.000
_cell.length_b   1.000
_cell.length_c   1.000
_cell.angle_alpha   90.00
_cell.angle_beta   90.00
_cell.angle_gamma   90.00
#
_symmetry.space_group_name_H-M   'P 1'
#
loop_
_entity.id
_entity.type
_entity.pdbx_description
1 polymer ?
#
loop_
_entity_poly.entity_id
_entity_poly.type
_entity_poly.pdbx_seq_one_letter_code
_entity_poly.pdbx_strand_id
1 'polypeptide(L)'
;MATFSEHLRGRSDDELVRLLLRRPDLAHPSPATLASLAARATSRPSLERALAGVDAAVLQAVEAVVALLAGSTDPADGVRARDVVAAVGASRADSPAVRAALATATDLALVHPAGRTPGRPRG
;
A
#
# COMPACT_ATOMS: atom_id res chain seq x y z
N MET A 1 9.44 4.70 -13.24
CA MET A 1 8.84 4.37 -11.93
C MET A 1 7.73 5.36 -11.70
N ALA A 2 6.47 4.93 -11.75
CA ALA A 2 5.36 5.84 -11.45
C ALA A 2 5.46 6.24 -9.97
N THR A 3 5.53 7.54 -9.70
CA THR A 3 5.65 8.05 -8.34
C THR A 3 4.37 7.76 -7.54
N PHE A 4 4.44 7.70 -6.20
CA PHE A 4 3.24 7.51 -5.37
C PHE A 4 2.15 8.58 -5.65
N SER A 5 2.57 9.81 -6.00
CA SER A 5 1.68 10.87 -6.46
C SER A 5 0.94 10.55 -7.77
N GLU A 6 1.56 9.82 -8.70
CA GLU A 6 0.90 9.33 -9.92
C GLU A 6 -0.12 8.23 -9.61
N HIS A 7 0.20 7.34 -8.67
CA HIS A 7 -0.76 6.35 -8.18
C HIS A 7 -1.99 7.03 -7.57
N LEU A 8 -1.80 8.07 -6.74
CA LEU A 8 -2.93 8.85 -6.20
C LEU A 8 -3.74 9.56 -7.29
N ARG A 9 -3.09 10.01 -8.38
CA ARG A 9 -3.78 10.63 -9.52
C ARG A 9 -4.63 9.62 -10.31
N GLY A 10 -4.25 8.34 -10.29
CA GLY A 10 -5.01 7.27 -10.92
C GLY A 10 -6.22 6.80 -10.11
N ARG A 11 -6.39 7.25 -8.86
CA ARG A 11 -7.56 6.93 -8.02
C ARG A 11 -8.77 7.76 -8.41
N SER A 12 -9.96 7.21 -8.26
CA SER A 12 -11.20 7.97 -8.39
C SER A 12 -11.42 8.90 -7.20
N ASP A 13 -12.28 9.92 -7.37
CA ASP A 13 -12.65 10.83 -6.28
C ASP A 13 -13.22 10.07 -5.08
N ASP A 14 -14.06 9.06 -5.31
CA ASP A 14 -14.59 8.20 -4.25
C ASP A 14 -13.50 7.45 -3.48
N GLU A 15 -12.45 6.97 -4.18
CA GLU A 15 -11.31 6.31 -3.55
C GLU A 15 -10.47 7.29 -2.72
N LEU A 16 -10.31 8.52 -3.18
CA LEU A 16 -9.63 9.58 -2.44
C LEU A 16 -10.43 10.00 -1.20
N VAL A 17 -11.75 10.16 -1.31
CA VAL A 17 -12.63 10.44 -0.18
C VAL A 17 -12.56 9.30 0.85
N ARG A 18 -12.64 8.03 0.41
CA ARG A 18 -12.46 6.87 1.31
C ARG A 18 -11.12 6.88 2.01
N LEU A 19 -10.04 7.23 1.31
CA LEU A 19 -8.70 7.37 1.92
C LEU A 19 -8.71 8.42 3.03
N LEU A 20 -9.27 9.60 2.78
CA LEU A 20 -9.32 10.69 3.77
C LEU A 20 -10.20 10.34 4.98
N LEU A 21 -11.29 9.59 4.78
CA LEU A 21 -12.14 9.09 5.86
C LEU A 21 -11.43 8.04 6.72
N ARG A 22 -10.67 7.15 6.08
CA ARG A 22 -9.90 6.10 6.76
C ARG A 22 -8.62 6.63 7.41
N ARG A 23 -8.09 7.75 6.90
CA ARG A 23 -6.91 8.44 7.41
C ARG A 23 -7.17 9.94 7.61
N PRO A 24 -7.90 10.32 8.68
CA PRO A 24 -8.25 11.70 8.97
C PRO A 24 -7.04 12.63 9.14
N ASP A 25 -5.89 12.08 9.53
CA ASP A 25 -4.63 12.80 9.63
C ASP A 25 -4.12 13.33 8.28
N LEU A 26 -4.56 12.73 7.17
CA LEU A 26 -4.24 13.23 5.82
C LEU A 26 -5.08 14.44 5.43
N ALA A 27 -6.28 14.56 5.99
CA ALA A 27 -7.21 15.65 5.68
C ALA A 27 -6.87 16.96 6.42
N HIS A 28 -6.02 16.92 7.45
CA HIS A 28 -5.73 18.07 8.30
C HIS A 28 -4.22 18.42 8.35
N PRO A 29 -3.83 19.65 7.96
CA PRO A 29 -4.63 20.66 7.24
C PRO A 29 -4.98 20.18 5.82
N SER A 30 -6.03 20.73 5.21
CA SER A 30 -6.46 20.29 3.86
C SER A 30 -5.28 20.32 2.87
N PRO A 31 -4.97 19.20 2.19
CA PRO A 31 -3.90 19.17 1.19
C PRO A 31 -4.30 20.03 -0.02
N ALA A 32 -3.37 20.86 -0.50
CA ALA A 32 -3.62 21.72 -1.67
C ALA A 32 -3.44 20.97 -3.00
N THR A 33 -2.68 19.87 -3.00
CA THR A 33 -2.35 19.07 -4.19
C THR A 33 -2.18 17.59 -3.85
N LEU A 34 -2.30 16.70 -4.84
CA LEU A 34 -1.98 15.28 -4.69
C LEU A 34 -0.52 15.04 -4.28
N ALA A 35 0.42 15.91 -4.69
CA ALA A 35 1.81 15.82 -4.26
C ALA A 35 1.96 16.13 -2.76
N SER A 36 1.24 17.14 -2.24
CA SER A 36 1.23 17.43 -0.80
C SER A 36 0.55 16.33 0.01
N LEU A 37 -0.50 15.69 -0.54
CA LEU A 37 -1.15 14.52 0.05
C LEU A 37 -0.19 13.33 0.11
N ALA A 38 0.52 13.05 -0.99
CA ALA A 38 1.52 11.99 -1.08
C ALA A 38 2.63 12.18 -0.03
N ALA A 39 3.23 13.37 0.01
CA ALA A 39 4.29 13.70 0.96
C ALA A 39 3.85 13.55 2.42
N ARG A 40 2.60 13.93 2.74
CA ARG A 40 2.03 13.74 4.08
C ARG A 40 1.80 12.27 4.39
N ALA A 41 1.21 11.52 3.47
CA ALA A 41 0.91 10.10 3.66
C ALA A 41 2.16 9.24 3.86
N THR A 42 3.29 9.63 3.28
CA THR A 42 4.60 8.98 3.47
C THR A 42 5.40 9.56 4.64
N SER A 43 4.89 10.56 5.35
CA SER A 43 5.60 11.13 6.50
C SER A 43 5.53 10.18 7.69
N ARG A 44 6.63 10.10 8.45
CA ARG A 44 6.75 9.27 9.64
C ARG A 44 5.57 9.39 10.63
N PRO A 45 5.16 10.58 11.11
CA PRO A 45 4.06 10.67 12.08
C PRO A 45 2.71 10.20 11.52
N SER A 46 2.54 10.30 10.20
CA SER A 46 1.34 9.86 9.50
C SER A 46 1.32 8.33 9.38
N LEU A 47 2.44 7.73 8.97
CA LEU A 47 2.62 6.29 8.93
C LEU A 47 2.48 5.63 10.31
N GLU A 48 3.08 6.22 11.36
CA GLU A 48 2.97 5.71 12.73
C GLU A 48 1.51 5.65 13.20
N ARG A 49 0.70 6.69 12.94
CA ARG A 49 -0.73 6.67 13.28
C ARG A 49 -1.51 5.63 12.48
N ALA A 50 -1.22 5.50 11.19
CA ALA A 50 -1.88 4.51 10.35
C ALA A 50 -1.56 3.09 10.82
N LEU A 51 -0.29 2.80 11.13
CA LEU A 51 0.15 1.50 11.62
C LEU A 51 -0.36 1.20 13.04
N ALA A 52 -0.53 2.21 13.89
CA ALA A 52 -1.11 2.03 15.22
C ALA A 52 -2.60 1.62 15.18
N GLY A 53 -3.30 1.90 14.08
CA GLY A 53 -4.73 1.61 13.91
C GLY A 53 -5.05 0.31 13.18
N VAL A 54 -4.04 -0.45 12.74
CA VAL A 54 -4.27 -1.73 12.02
C VAL A 54 -4.07 -2.92 12.94
N ASP A 55 -4.65 -4.06 12.55
CA ASP A 55 -4.45 -5.33 13.24
C ASP A 55 -3.12 -5.99 12.84
N ALA A 56 -2.81 -7.09 13.54
CA ALA A 56 -1.60 -7.87 13.31
C ALA A 56 -1.51 -8.43 11.88
N ALA A 57 -2.65 -8.82 11.27
CA ALA A 57 -2.65 -9.42 9.94
C ALA A 57 -2.25 -8.40 8.87
N VAL A 58 -2.75 -7.15 8.98
CA VAL A 58 -2.35 -6.05 8.11
C VAL A 58 -0.88 -5.69 8.33
N LEU A 59 -0.43 -5.61 9.59
CA LEU A 59 0.97 -5.30 9.90
C LEU A 59 1.92 -6.36 9.31
N GLN A 60 1.65 -7.65 9.53
CA GLN A 60 2.43 -8.76 8.98
C GLN A 60 2.47 -8.74 7.45
N ALA A 61 1.35 -8.42 6.79
CA ALA A 61 1.32 -8.30 5.33
C ALA A 61 2.18 -7.15 4.82
N VAL A 62 2.16 -5.98 5.50
CA VAL A 62 3.02 -4.83 5.15
C VAL A 62 4.50 -5.16 5.37
N GLU A 63 4.86 -5.77 6.50
CA GLU A 63 6.22 -6.20 6.80
C GLU A 63 6.74 -7.20 5.76
N ALA A 64 5.92 -8.19 5.37
CA ALA A 64 6.26 -9.13 4.33
C ALA A 64 6.51 -8.45 2.99
N VAL A 65 5.69 -7.46 2.61
CA VAL A 65 5.93 -6.66 1.39
C VAL A 65 7.28 -5.93 1.47
N VAL A 66 7.59 -5.29 2.60
CA VAL A 66 8.88 -4.60 2.79
C VAL A 66 10.06 -5.57 2.72
N ALA A 67 9.96 -6.73 3.37
CA ALA A 67 11.01 -7.74 3.36
C ALA A 67 11.25 -8.31 1.95
N LEU A 68 10.18 -8.58 1.20
CA LEU A 68 10.26 -9.08 -0.17
C LEU A 68 10.86 -8.02 -1.12
N LEU A 69 10.52 -6.74 -0.95
CA LEU A 69 11.12 -5.64 -1.72
C LEU A 69 12.60 -5.45 -1.40
N ALA A 70 13.01 -5.59 -0.13
CA ALA A 70 14.41 -5.47 0.29
C ALA A 70 15.29 -6.58 -0.31
N GLY A 71 14.72 -7.75 -0.59
CA GLY A 71 15.40 -8.84 -1.30
C GLY A 71 15.36 -8.73 -2.83
N SER A 72 14.65 -7.75 -3.39
CA SER A 72 14.55 -7.55 -4.84
C SER A 72 15.73 -6.73 -5.36
N THR A 73 16.33 -7.18 -6.47
CA THR A 73 17.37 -6.43 -7.19
C THR A 73 16.79 -5.39 -8.14
N ASP A 74 15.49 -5.44 -8.45
CA ASP A 74 14.79 -4.47 -9.28
C ASP A 74 13.69 -3.76 -8.47
N PRO A 75 13.78 -2.45 -8.22
CA PRO A 75 12.72 -1.68 -7.55
C PRO A 75 11.42 -1.60 -8.37
N ALA A 76 11.44 -1.97 -9.66
CA ALA A 76 10.24 -2.14 -10.49
C ALA A 76 9.55 -3.49 -10.32
N ASP A 77 10.18 -4.46 -9.64
CA ASP A 77 9.55 -5.72 -9.28
C ASP A 77 8.58 -5.49 -8.11
N GLY A 78 7.31 -5.30 -8.46
CA GLY A 78 6.24 -5.32 -7.48
C GLY A 78 6.10 -6.70 -6.82
N VAL A 79 5.61 -6.72 -5.59
CA VAL A 79 5.36 -7.96 -4.84
C VAL A 79 4.00 -8.54 -5.25
N ARG A 80 3.95 -9.86 -5.54
CA ARG A 80 2.67 -10.52 -5.82
C ARG A 80 2.04 -10.99 -4.52
N ALA A 81 0.71 -10.95 -4.44
CA ALA A 81 -0.02 -11.39 -3.24
C ALA A 81 0.29 -12.84 -2.82
N ARG A 82 0.58 -13.73 -3.77
CA ARG A 82 0.97 -15.11 -3.48
C ARG A 82 2.32 -15.21 -2.75
N ASP A 83 3.23 -14.28 -3.03
CA ASP A 83 4.56 -14.25 -2.42
C ASP A 83 4.45 -13.72 -0.99
N VAL A 84 3.54 -12.76 -0.74
CA VAL A 84 3.18 -12.31 0.61
C VAL A 84 2.59 -13.44 1.44
N VAL A 85 1.65 -14.22 0.88
CA VAL A 85 1.06 -15.39 1.56
C VAL A 85 2.15 -16.37 1.99
N ALA A 86 3.10 -16.67 1.09
CA ALA A 86 4.22 -17.55 1.41
C ALA A 86 5.14 -16.96 2.49
N ALA A 87 5.45 -15.67 2.41
CA ALA A 87 6.35 -14.98 3.33
C ALA A 87 5.81 -14.90 4.77
N VAL A 88 4.50 -14.73 4.94
CA VAL A 88 3.87 -14.74 6.28
C VAL A 88 3.65 -16.17 6.84
N GLY A 89 4.08 -17.21 6.11
CA GLY A 89 3.90 -18.61 6.52
C GLY A 89 2.45 -19.09 6.50
N ALA A 90 1.56 -18.38 5.79
CA ALA A 90 0.14 -18.70 5.71
C ALA A 90 -0.14 -19.89 4.79
N SER A 91 -1.14 -20.70 5.14
CA SER A 91 -1.57 -21.80 4.27
C SER A 91 -2.38 -21.28 3.07
N ARG A 92 -2.67 -22.17 2.11
CA ARG A 92 -3.59 -21.84 1.01
C ARG A 92 -5.00 -21.48 1.52
N ALA A 93 -5.42 -22.04 2.65
CA ALA A 93 -6.72 -21.73 3.26
C ALA A 93 -6.77 -20.30 3.82
N ASP A 94 -5.63 -19.77 4.28
CA ASP A 94 -5.51 -18.42 4.86
C ASP A 94 -5.28 -17.33 3.81
N SER A 95 -5.06 -17.73 2.55
CA SER A 95 -4.82 -16.80 1.43
C SER A 95 -5.89 -15.71 1.26
N PRO A 96 -7.20 -15.95 1.47
CA PRO A 96 -8.20 -14.89 1.44
C PRO A 96 -8.00 -13.84 2.54
N ALA A 97 -7.60 -14.25 3.75
CA ALA A 97 -7.35 -13.35 4.87
C ALA A 97 -6.15 -12.43 4.60
N VAL A 98 -5.04 -12.99 4.08
CA VAL A 98 -3.87 -12.20 3.68
C VAL A 98 -4.22 -11.21 2.56
N ARG A 99 -5.08 -11.61 1.60
CA ARG A 99 -5.56 -10.69 0.56
C ARG A 99 -6.42 -9.56 1.11
N ALA A 100 -7.29 -9.84 2.09
CA ALA A 100 -8.08 -8.82 2.78
C ALA A 100 -7.18 -7.84 3.57
N ALA A 101 -6.13 -8.36 4.20
CA ALA A 101 -5.12 -7.55 4.88
C ALA A 101 -4.38 -6.63 3.89
N LEU A 102 -3.95 -7.13 2.73
CA LEU A 102 -3.33 -6.33 1.67
C LEU A 102 -4.30 -5.28 1.09
N ALA A 103 -5.58 -5.61 0.94
CA ALA A 103 -6.61 -4.65 0.51
C ALA A 103 -6.75 -3.51 1.53
N THR A 104 -6.81 -3.86 2.83
CA THR A 104 -6.86 -2.87 3.91
C THR A 104 -5.61 -1.98 3.93
N ALA A 105 -4.42 -2.56 3.76
CA ALA A 105 -3.18 -1.80 3.64
C ALA A 105 -3.19 -0.86 2.42
N THR A 106 -3.79 -1.29 1.31
CA THR A 106 -3.94 -0.47 0.08
C THR A 106 -4.92 0.68 0.30
N ASP A 107 -6.03 0.43 0.98
CA ASP A 107 -7.04 1.45 1.33
C ASP A 107 -6.47 2.52 2.25
N LEU A 108 -5.59 2.13 3.17
CA LEU A 108 -4.85 3.04 4.05
C LEU A 108 -3.62 3.69 3.37
N ALA A 109 -3.37 3.36 2.10
CA ALA A 109 -2.22 3.80 1.33
C ALA A 109 -0.87 3.51 2.00
N LEU A 110 -0.78 2.40 2.74
CA LEU A 110 0.46 1.86 3.30
C LEU A 110 1.24 1.07 2.24
N VAL A 111 0.52 0.46 1.30
CA VAL A 111 1.06 -0.16 0.09
C VAL A 111 0.29 0.38 -1.12
N HIS A 112 0.92 0.33 -2.30
CA HIS A 112 0.25 0.63 -3.54
C HIS A 112 0.60 -0.41 -4.61
N PRO A 113 -0.31 -0.71 -5.54
CA PRO A 113 0.03 -1.51 -6.70
C PRO A 113 1.19 -0.86 -7.45
N ALA A 114 2.16 -1.67 -7.88
CA ALA A 114 3.14 -1.22 -8.85
C ALA A 114 2.39 -0.81 -10.12
N GLY A 115 2.61 0.41 -10.61
CA GLY A 115 2.06 0.84 -11.89
C GLY A 115 2.45 -0.17 -12.96
N ARG A 116 1.52 -0.55 -13.86
CA ARG A 116 1.88 -1.42 -14.98
C ARG A 116 2.90 -0.66 -15.82
N THR A 117 4.15 -1.09 -15.82
CA THR A 117 5.10 -0.67 -16.86
C THR A 117 4.53 -1.17 -18.18
N PRO A 118 4.23 -0.31 -19.16
CA PRO A 118 3.78 -0.77 -20.47
C PRO A 118 4.86 -1.68 -21.06
N GLY A 119 4.51 -2.93 -21.40
CA GLY A 119 5.38 -3.83 -22.16
C GLY A 119 5.98 -5.04 -21.43
N ARG A 120 5.73 -5.27 -20.13
CA ARG A 120 6.25 -6.48 -19.47
C ARG A 120 5.34 -7.70 -19.70
N PRO A 121 5.81 -8.79 -20.34
CA PRO A 121 5.01 -9.99 -20.54
C PRO A 121 4.71 -10.70 -19.22
N ARG A 122 3.58 -11.39 -19.16
CA ARG A 122 3.17 -12.20 -18.00
C ARG A 122 4.08 -13.42 -17.87
N GLY A 123 5.08 -13.33 -17.00
CA GLY A 123 5.77 -14.48 -16.40
C GLY A 123 5.06 -14.94 -15.13
#